data_AF-A0A952SZJ2-F1
#
_entry.id   AF-A0A952SZJ2-F1
#
_cell.length_a   1.000
_cell.length_b   1.000
_cell.length_c   1.000
_cell.angle_alpha   90.00
_cell.angle_beta   90.00
_cell.angle_gamma   90.00
#
_symmetry.space_group_name_H-M   'P 1'
#
loop_
_entity.id
_entity.type
_entity.pdbx_description
1 polymer ?
#
loop_
_entity_poly.entity_id
_entity_poly.type
_entity_poly.pdbx_seq_one_letter_code
_entity_poly.pdbx_strand_id
1 'polypeptide(L)'
;MKRKTYKLLSVAKQGLFALALAVMPSLGYAQATYSLNYTGSVQILNLSAGPYQIECWGGDGGWGGTASALTGTGGVGGYSKGVYTVASPTTIYIYVGGKGQSSNTTGATMTTAVGGWNGGGNGWSGGSNNNYRGGGGGGTDVRTTLNAVYADRIIVAGGGGGAGGSTGTPATWVGSGGNGGGTSGQDGVLAGSQNTHNGKGGTQSTGGAGGVYATTNIGVAGSFGLGGDGGGTSNVFPAGGGGGGWYGGGGGATQGGGGGGGSAYIGGVTSGTTIMYGEPGFVPNPDVTGDGYVIITQLAIPCTASIETPTITGSVPENSICLHAGEIENFGIVYPGVAYIGVNYNWLASSSPN
;
A
#
# COMPACT_ATOMS: atom_id res chain seq x y z
N MET A 1 57.92 24.97 -10.34
CA MET A 1 56.85 24.66 -9.37
C MET A 1 57.51 24.08 -8.11
N LYS A 2 57.41 24.73 -6.94
CA LYS A 2 58.12 24.32 -5.71
C LYS A 2 57.48 23.04 -5.14
N ARG A 3 58.23 21.93 -5.09
CA ARG A 3 57.84 20.71 -4.35
C ARG A 3 57.87 21.01 -2.85
N LYS A 4 56.73 20.84 -2.16
CA LYS A 4 56.69 20.82 -0.69
C LYS A 4 56.74 19.37 -0.22
N THR A 5 57.74 19.03 0.57
CA THR A 5 57.89 17.72 1.22
C THR A 5 57.40 17.86 2.65
N TYR A 6 56.43 17.04 3.06
CA TYR A 6 55.90 17.04 4.43
C TYR A 6 56.45 15.85 5.21
N LYS A 7 57.12 16.09 6.35
CA LYS A 7 57.49 15.05 7.32
C LYS A 7 56.37 14.89 8.33
N LEU A 8 55.82 13.69 8.47
CA LEU A 8 54.92 13.34 9.58
C LEU A 8 55.74 13.21 10.87
N LEU A 9 55.53 14.14 11.80
CA LEU A 9 56.13 14.12 13.13
C LEU A 9 55.27 13.26 14.08
N SER A 10 55.87 12.13 14.45
CA SER A 10 55.54 11.21 15.55
C SER A 10 54.25 10.37 15.48
N VAL A 11 54.41 9.14 15.97
CA VAL A 11 53.44 8.04 16.08
C VAL A 11 52.14 8.43 16.82
N ALA A 12 52.18 9.51 17.60
CA ALA A 12 51.02 10.03 18.34
C ALA A 12 49.88 10.53 17.43
N LYS A 13 50.18 10.97 16.19
CA LYS A 13 49.14 11.39 15.23
C LYS A 13 48.44 10.22 14.52
N GLN A 14 49.01 9.02 14.53
CA GLN A 14 48.38 7.82 13.96
C GLN A 14 47.26 7.30 14.88
N GLY A 15 47.43 7.42 16.21
CA GLY A 15 46.38 7.11 17.18
C GLY A 15 45.18 8.06 17.10
N LEU A 16 45.42 9.35 16.84
CA LEU A 16 44.34 10.34 16.74
C LEU A 16 43.50 10.19 15.46
N PHE A 17 44.10 9.71 14.36
CA PHE A 17 43.38 9.41 13.11
C PHE A 17 42.60 8.09 13.16
N ALA A 18 43.14 7.06 13.83
CA ALA A 18 42.39 5.83 14.12
C ALA A 18 41.24 6.07 15.12
N LEU A 19 41.42 6.98 16.09
CA LEU A 19 40.36 7.41 16.98
C LEU A 19 39.31 8.28 16.25
N ALA A 20 39.70 9.10 15.27
CA ALA A 20 38.75 9.81 14.40
C ALA A 20 37.95 8.87 13.47
N LEU A 21 38.47 7.69 13.15
CA LEU A 21 37.75 6.63 12.42
C LEU A 21 36.77 5.86 13.34
N ALA A 22 37.06 5.76 14.65
CA ALA A 22 36.16 5.22 15.66
C ALA A 22 35.12 6.25 16.18
N VAL A 23 35.34 7.55 15.90
CA VAL A 23 34.46 8.68 16.25
C VAL A 23 34.02 9.43 14.98
N MET A 24 33.91 8.72 13.85
CA MET A 24 33.01 9.21 12.81
C MET A 24 31.61 9.18 13.44
N PRO A 25 30.85 10.29 13.44
CA PRO A 25 29.43 10.15 13.73
C PRO A 25 28.95 9.09 12.75
N SER A 26 28.32 8.03 13.25
CA SER A 26 27.48 7.21 12.41
C SER A 26 26.58 8.19 11.68
N LEU A 27 26.91 8.51 10.43
CA LEU A 27 26.02 9.19 9.51
C LEU A 27 24.92 8.16 9.35
N GLY A 28 23.97 8.20 10.27
CA GLY A 28 22.75 7.43 10.19
C GLY A 28 22.14 7.88 8.89
N TYR A 29 22.28 7.05 7.86
CA TYR A 29 21.42 7.17 6.69
C TYR A 29 20.02 6.94 7.23
N ALA A 30 19.33 8.03 7.56
CA ALA A 30 17.93 7.98 7.95
C ALA A 30 17.21 7.33 6.77
N GLN A 31 16.64 6.17 7.02
CA GLN A 31 15.85 5.44 6.04
C GLN A 31 14.69 6.33 5.62
N ALA A 32 14.66 6.77 4.35
CA ALA A 32 13.58 7.61 3.87
C ALA A 32 12.26 6.84 4.00
N THR A 33 11.32 7.39 4.78
CA THR A 33 10.00 6.81 5.01
C THR A 33 8.95 7.85 4.67
N TYR A 34 7.97 7.46 3.85
CA TYR A 34 6.87 8.29 3.42
C TYR A 34 5.57 7.67 3.90
N SER A 35 4.79 8.43 4.68
CA SER A 35 3.48 8.05 5.17
C SER A 35 2.41 8.88 4.46
N LEU A 36 1.49 8.21 3.77
CA LEU A 36 0.53 8.85 2.88
C LEU A 36 -0.89 8.49 3.36
N ASN A 37 -1.58 9.49 3.90
CA ASN A 37 -2.96 9.40 4.34
C ASN A 37 -3.91 9.55 3.14
N TYR A 38 -5.18 9.22 3.33
CA TYR A 38 -6.22 9.54 2.37
C TYR A 38 -6.41 11.06 2.18
N THR A 39 -6.57 11.49 0.93
CA THR A 39 -6.77 12.91 0.57
C THR A 39 -7.97 13.13 -0.37
N GLY A 40 -8.68 12.07 -0.76
CA GLY A 40 -9.71 12.12 -1.80
C GLY A 40 -9.19 12.34 -3.22
N SER A 41 -7.86 12.32 -3.42
CA SER A 41 -7.23 12.53 -4.72
C SER A 41 -5.88 11.81 -4.83
N VAL A 42 -5.35 11.71 -6.05
CA VAL A 42 -4.03 11.12 -6.31
C VAL A 42 -2.92 11.93 -5.66
N GLN A 43 -1.97 11.26 -5.03
CA GLN A 43 -0.74 11.85 -4.48
C GLN A 43 0.46 11.45 -5.36
N ILE A 44 1.45 12.33 -5.45
CA ILE A 44 2.62 12.15 -6.32
C ILE A 44 3.87 12.09 -5.44
N LEU A 45 4.72 11.08 -5.68
CA LEU A 45 5.99 10.93 -4.98
C LEU A 45 7.13 10.66 -5.96
N ASN A 46 8.24 11.38 -5.79
CA ASN A 46 9.46 11.14 -6.56
C ASN A 46 10.41 10.27 -5.74
N LEU A 47 10.76 9.12 -6.29
CA LEU A 47 11.71 8.18 -5.70
C LEU A 47 13.05 8.27 -6.42
N SER A 48 14.14 8.19 -5.66
CA SER A 48 15.47 7.97 -6.21
C SER A 48 15.63 6.50 -6.59
N ALA A 49 16.74 6.16 -7.26
CA ALA A 49 17.06 4.76 -7.53
C ALA A 49 17.28 4.01 -6.22
N GLY A 50 16.72 2.81 -6.11
CA GLY A 50 16.85 1.96 -4.94
C GLY A 50 15.66 1.02 -4.72
N PRO A 51 15.80 0.07 -3.79
CA PRO A 51 14.70 -0.78 -3.34
C PRO A 51 13.81 -0.03 -2.33
N TYR A 52 12.50 -0.19 -2.45
CA TYR A 52 11.51 0.39 -1.55
C TYR A 52 10.52 -0.68 -1.10
N GLN A 53 10.36 -0.85 0.21
CA GLN A 53 9.22 -1.59 0.74
C GLN A 53 8.00 -0.68 0.67
N ILE A 54 6.92 -1.19 0.09
CA ILE A 54 5.61 -0.54 0.05
C ILE A 54 4.68 -1.39 0.90
N GLU A 55 3.98 -0.75 1.81
CA GLU A 55 2.88 -1.30 2.60
C GLU A 55 1.64 -0.47 2.35
N CYS A 56 0.51 -1.11 2.09
CA CYS A 56 -0.73 -0.41 1.82
C CYS A 56 -1.96 -1.11 2.39
N TRP A 57 -2.95 -0.31 2.77
CA TRP A 57 -4.22 -0.74 3.34
C TRP A 57 -5.37 -0.18 2.50
N GLY A 58 -6.33 -1.03 2.13
CA GLY A 58 -7.56 -0.60 1.46
C GLY A 58 -8.49 0.16 2.41
N GLY A 59 -9.45 0.93 1.86
CA GLY A 59 -10.48 1.57 2.66
C GLY A 59 -11.53 0.57 3.15
N ASP A 60 -12.07 0.82 4.33
CA ASP A 60 -13.15 0.05 4.92
C ASP A 60 -14.48 0.31 4.21
N GLY A 61 -15.36 -0.69 4.24
CA GLY A 61 -16.75 -0.53 3.89
C GLY A 61 -17.52 0.33 4.89
N GLY A 62 -18.53 1.02 4.39
CA GLY A 62 -19.51 1.75 5.19
C GLY A 62 -20.38 0.81 6.00
N TRP A 63 -20.79 1.28 7.18
CA TRP A 63 -21.66 0.53 8.06
C TRP A 63 -23.11 0.72 7.69
N GLY A 64 -23.91 -0.32 7.93
CA GLY A 64 -25.35 -0.28 7.82
C GLY A 64 -25.96 0.36 9.06
N GLY A 65 -25.54 1.57 9.47
CA GLY A 65 -26.16 2.36 10.55
C GLY A 65 -25.19 2.83 11.64
N THR A 66 -25.71 3.36 12.74
CA THR A 66 -24.90 3.67 13.93
C THR A 66 -24.33 2.38 14.52
N ALA A 67 -23.17 2.48 15.17
CA ALA A 67 -22.30 1.43 15.74
C ALA A 67 -22.96 0.47 16.77
N SER A 68 -24.17 -0.02 16.53
CA SER A 68 -24.92 -0.89 17.43
C SER A 68 -24.87 -2.33 16.94
N ALA A 69 -24.93 -3.31 17.85
CA ALA A 69 -24.91 -4.74 17.53
C ALA A 69 -26.09 -5.23 16.65
N LEU A 70 -27.01 -4.33 16.29
CA LEU A 70 -28.20 -4.60 15.47
C LEU A 70 -28.00 -4.18 14.00
N THR A 71 -26.83 -3.68 13.61
CA THR A 71 -26.52 -3.17 12.28
C THR A 71 -25.31 -3.88 11.67
N GLY A 72 -25.37 -4.17 10.37
CA GLY A 72 -24.29 -4.87 9.67
C GLY A 72 -23.04 -4.00 9.62
N THR A 73 -21.88 -4.60 9.84
CA THR A 73 -20.58 -3.90 9.77
C THR A 73 -20.08 -3.90 8.34
N GLY A 74 -19.46 -2.78 7.92
CA GLY A 74 -18.68 -2.79 6.70
C GLY A 74 -17.50 -3.76 6.81
N GLY A 75 -17.10 -4.34 5.69
CA GLY A 75 -15.90 -5.15 5.61
C GLY A 75 -14.65 -4.30 5.80
N VAL A 76 -13.61 -4.88 6.39
CA VAL A 76 -12.32 -4.21 6.61
C VAL A 76 -11.49 -4.26 5.33
N GLY A 77 -10.77 -3.17 5.02
CA GLY A 77 -9.81 -3.14 3.93
C GLY A 77 -8.66 -4.15 4.12
N GLY A 78 -8.17 -4.70 3.01
CA GLY A 78 -7.04 -5.63 3.02
C GLY A 78 -5.70 -4.93 3.26
N TYR A 79 -4.68 -5.72 3.59
CA TYR A 79 -3.29 -5.28 3.67
C TYR A 79 -2.47 -5.90 2.54
N SER A 80 -1.57 -5.13 1.93
CA SER A 80 -0.57 -5.66 1.01
C SER A 80 0.79 -5.05 1.27
N LYS A 81 1.84 -5.85 1.08
CA LYS A 81 3.23 -5.40 1.15
C LYS A 81 4.09 -6.02 0.07
N GLY A 82 5.21 -5.37 -0.27
CA GLY A 82 6.25 -5.94 -1.11
C GLY A 82 7.36 -4.94 -1.41
N VAL A 83 8.38 -5.39 -2.14
CA VAL A 83 9.54 -4.57 -2.50
C VAL A 83 9.50 -4.20 -3.98
N TYR A 84 9.44 -2.89 -4.25
CA TYR A 84 9.56 -2.29 -5.57
C TYR A 84 10.97 -1.73 -5.76
N THR A 85 11.67 -2.13 -6.83
CA THR A 85 13.02 -1.63 -7.13
C THR A 85 12.96 -0.58 -8.22
N VAL A 86 13.37 0.63 -7.86
CA VAL A 86 13.46 1.78 -8.77
C VAL A 86 14.85 1.79 -9.41
N ALA A 87 14.93 1.57 -10.73
CA ALA A 87 16.21 1.49 -11.45
C ALA A 87 16.88 2.87 -11.67
N SER A 88 16.07 3.91 -11.84
CA SER A 88 16.46 5.30 -12.03
C SER A 88 15.42 6.21 -11.39
N PRO A 89 15.72 7.48 -11.04
CA PRO A 89 14.74 8.38 -10.46
C PRO A 89 13.38 8.32 -11.16
N THR A 90 12.33 8.00 -10.41
CA THR A 90 11.00 7.64 -10.96
C THR A 90 9.92 8.33 -10.14
N THR A 91 8.93 8.90 -10.84
CA THR A 91 7.70 9.41 -10.22
C THR A 91 6.69 8.27 -10.10
N ILE A 92 6.11 8.11 -8.92
CA ILE A 92 5.00 7.17 -8.67
C ILE A 92 3.75 7.94 -8.22
N TYR A 93 2.59 7.31 -8.45
CA TYR A 93 1.28 7.86 -8.16
C TYR A 93 0.58 6.98 -7.13
N ILE A 94 0.09 7.59 -6.05
CA ILE A 94 -0.49 6.90 -4.92
C ILE A 94 -1.98 7.24 -4.84
N TYR A 95 -2.81 6.21 -4.95
CA TYR A 95 -4.25 6.27 -4.82
C TYR A 95 -4.62 5.59 -3.51
N VAL A 96 -4.83 6.38 -2.46
CA VAL A 96 -5.25 5.88 -1.16
C VAL A 96 -6.77 5.73 -1.15
N GLY A 97 -7.29 4.53 -0.91
CA GLY A 97 -8.73 4.26 -0.92
C GLY A 97 -9.45 4.99 0.20
N GLY A 98 -10.59 5.61 -0.10
CA GLY A 98 -11.45 6.21 0.92
C GLY A 98 -12.38 5.16 1.55
N LYS A 99 -12.79 5.40 2.79
CA LYS A 99 -13.85 4.62 3.45
C LYS A 99 -15.19 4.83 2.75
N GLY A 100 -15.97 3.76 2.63
CA GLY A 100 -17.35 3.83 2.16
C GLY A 100 -18.26 4.57 3.15
N GLN A 101 -19.20 5.36 2.65
CA GLN A 101 -20.11 6.11 3.51
C GLN A 101 -20.97 5.17 4.35
N SER A 102 -20.97 5.37 5.68
CA SER A 102 -21.94 4.73 6.59
C SER A 102 -23.28 5.45 6.55
N SER A 103 -24.37 4.70 6.73
CA SER A 103 -25.70 5.31 6.89
C SER A 103 -25.79 6.14 8.19
N ASN A 104 -26.23 7.40 8.08
CA ASN A 104 -26.63 8.24 9.21
C ASN A 104 -28.17 8.27 9.28
N THR A 105 -28.75 7.80 10.38
CA THR A 105 -30.21 7.71 10.59
C THR A 105 -30.88 9.00 11.06
N THR A 106 -30.16 10.12 11.19
CA THR A 106 -30.74 11.32 11.81
C THR A 106 -31.24 12.33 10.76
N GLY A 107 -32.50 12.18 10.34
CA GLY A 107 -33.36 13.32 9.98
C GLY A 107 -33.35 13.89 8.56
N ALA A 108 -32.72 13.28 7.55
CA ALA A 108 -32.71 13.85 6.18
C ALA A 108 -32.89 12.82 5.06
N THR A 109 -33.32 13.31 3.90
CA THR A 109 -33.64 12.67 2.62
C THR A 109 -32.77 11.45 2.28
N MET A 110 -33.44 10.36 1.85
CA MET A 110 -32.87 9.06 1.49
C MET A 110 -31.90 9.14 0.30
N THR A 111 -30.61 9.26 0.54
CA THR A 111 -29.59 9.23 -0.52
C THR A 111 -28.77 7.93 -0.49
N THR A 112 -28.42 7.43 -1.67
CA THR A 112 -27.43 6.37 -1.85
C THR A 112 -26.23 6.56 -0.93
N ALA A 113 -25.77 5.52 -0.22
CA ALA A 113 -24.53 5.63 0.54
C ALA A 113 -23.37 5.58 -0.46
N VAL A 114 -22.61 6.67 -0.53
CA VAL A 114 -21.57 6.82 -1.54
C VAL A 114 -20.42 5.84 -1.27
N GLY A 115 -19.95 5.18 -2.32
CA GLY A 115 -18.76 4.35 -2.28
C GLY A 115 -17.49 5.17 -1.96
N GLY A 116 -16.53 4.52 -1.31
CA GLY A 116 -15.23 5.08 -1.01
C GLY A 116 -14.45 5.43 -2.27
N TRP A 117 -13.69 6.51 -2.22
CA TRP A 117 -12.88 6.96 -3.36
C TRP A 117 -11.85 5.90 -3.77
N ASN A 118 -11.52 5.86 -5.06
CA ASN A 118 -10.76 4.79 -5.75
C ASN A 118 -11.53 3.45 -5.85
N GLY A 119 -12.80 3.57 -6.27
CA GLY A 119 -13.53 2.46 -6.86
C GLY A 119 -14.46 1.69 -5.92
N GLY A 120 -14.82 2.24 -4.76
CA GLY A 120 -15.89 1.65 -3.95
C GLY A 120 -17.25 1.78 -4.62
N GLY A 121 -18.06 0.72 -4.58
CA GLY A 121 -19.44 0.71 -5.08
C GLY A 121 -20.41 1.39 -4.11
N ASN A 122 -21.49 1.93 -4.63
CA ASN A 122 -22.51 2.60 -3.85
C ASN A 122 -23.45 1.62 -3.12
N GLY A 123 -23.87 1.96 -1.90
CA GLY A 123 -24.92 1.27 -1.17
C GLY A 123 -26.32 1.77 -1.55
N TRP A 124 -27.26 0.86 -1.78
CA TRP A 124 -28.61 1.18 -2.25
C TRP A 124 -29.59 1.45 -1.12
N SER A 125 -30.40 2.51 -1.23
CA SER A 125 -31.24 3.04 -0.15
C SER A 125 -32.53 2.30 0.13
N GLY A 126 -33.15 1.71 -0.89
CA GLY A 126 -34.52 1.23 -0.77
C GLY A 126 -35.53 2.36 -0.52
N GLY A 127 -36.82 2.03 -0.67
CA GLY A 127 -37.92 3.01 -0.59
C GLY A 127 -38.49 3.28 0.81
N SER A 128 -37.93 2.67 1.87
CA SER A 128 -38.48 2.75 3.24
C SER A 128 -37.52 3.43 4.22
N ASN A 129 -38.08 4.08 5.24
CA ASN A 129 -37.45 5.05 6.13
C ASN A 129 -36.60 4.48 7.28
N ASN A 130 -36.55 3.14 7.44
CA ASN A 130 -35.91 2.48 8.59
C ASN A 130 -34.81 1.48 8.16
N ASN A 131 -34.12 1.82 7.08
CA ASN A 131 -33.24 0.93 6.32
C ASN A 131 -31.81 1.46 6.26
N TYR A 132 -30.86 0.55 6.47
CA TYR A 132 -29.46 0.87 6.56
C TYR A 132 -28.58 0.31 5.45
N ARG A 133 -27.59 1.11 5.03
CA ARG A 133 -26.69 0.76 3.93
C ARG A 133 -25.30 1.36 4.13
N GLY A 134 -24.31 0.67 3.60
CA GLY A 134 -22.95 1.16 3.46
C GLY A 134 -22.51 1.15 2.01
N GLY A 135 -21.77 2.19 1.60
CA GLY A 135 -20.95 2.12 0.40
C GLY A 135 -19.76 1.16 0.63
N GLY A 136 -19.25 0.53 -0.42
CA GLY A 136 -18.00 -0.21 -0.36
C GLY A 136 -16.80 0.74 -0.22
N GLY A 137 -15.74 0.29 0.44
CA GLY A 137 -14.48 1.01 0.55
C GLY A 137 -13.68 0.97 -0.75
N GLY A 138 -12.86 1.99 -0.96
CA GLY A 138 -11.96 2.08 -2.10
C GLY A 138 -10.76 1.17 -1.99
N GLY A 139 -10.22 0.72 -3.14
CA GLY A 139 -8.91 0.08 -3.15
C GLY A 139 -7.81 1.09 -2.89
N THR A 140 -6.69 0.65 -2.32
CA THR A 140 -5.46 1.46 -2.26
C THR A 140 -4.44 0.89 -3.20
N ASP A 141 -3.84 1.71 -4.07
CA ASP A 141 -2.85 1.24 -5.01
C ASP A 141 -1.76 2.28 -5.35
N VAL A 142 -0.61 1.76 -5.80
CA VAL A 142 0.53 2.55 -6.25
C VAL A 142 0.79 2.24 -7.73
N ARG A 143 1.01 3.27 -8.54
CA ARG A 143 1.17 3.18 -10.01
C ARG A 143 2.44 3.86 -10.51
N THR A 144 2.91 3.45 -11.68
CA THR A 144 4.02 4.11 -12.39
C THR A 144 3.59 5.25 -13.31
N THR A 145 2.32 5.32 -13.68
CA THR A 145 1.79 6.35 -14.56
C THR A 145 0.47 6.91 -14.03
N LEU A 146 0.19 8.17 -14.37
CA LEU A 146 -1.06 8.82 -14.06
C LEU A 146 -2.11 8.41 -15.09
N ASN A 147 -2.84 7.33 -14.82
CA ASN A 147 -3.90 6.90 -15.71
C ASN A 147 -5.12 6.39 -14.91
N ALA A 148 -6.26 6.30 -15.59
CA ALA A 148 -7.46 5.60 -15.10
C ALA A 148 -7.48 4.12 -15.52
N VAL A 149 -6.50 3.70 -16.33
CA VAL A 149 -6.38 2.35 -16.89
C VAL A 149 -5.42 1.58 -16.00
N TYR A 150 -5.93 1.18 -14.84
CA TYR A 150 -5.45 0.25 -13.79
C TYR A 150 -4.39 -0.86 -14.10
N ALA A 151 -3.79 -0.95 -15.30
CA ALA A 151 -2.86 -1.96 -15.77
C ALA A 151 -1.41 -1.77 -15.32
N ASP A 152 -1.02 -0.58 -14.86
CA ASP A 152 0.34 -0.22 -14.44
C ASP A 152 0.51 -0.16 -12.92
N ARG A 153 -0.37 -0.87 -12.20
CA ARG A 153 -0.34 -0.95 -10.75
C ARG A 153 0.87 -1.78 -10.30
N ILE A 154 1.64 -1.24 -9.37
CA ILE A 154 2.75 -1.90 -8.69
C ILE A 154 2.20 -2.86 -7.64
N ILE A 155 1.29 -2.36 -6.81
CA ILE A 155 0.68 -3.08 -5.68
C ILE A 155 -0.72 -2.52 -5.39
N VAL A 156 -1.63 -3.38 -4.94
CA VAL A 156 -3.02 -3.04 -4.58
C VAL A 156 -3.41 -3.72 -3.28
N ALA A 157 -3.98 -2.98 -2.35
CA ALA A 157 -4.77 -3.49 -1.25
C ALA A 157 -6.27 -3.30 -1.55
N GLY A 158 -7.05 -4.38 -1.49
CA GLY A 158 -8.48 -4.34 -1.79
C GLY A 158 -9.28 -3.63 -0.68
N GLY A 159 -10.30 -2.86 -1.07
CA GLY A 159 -11.27 -2.25 -0.16
C GLY A 159 -12.33 -3.25 0.31
N GLY A 160 -12.88 -3.00 1.50
CA GLY A 160 -13.96 -3.80 2.07
C GLY A 160 -15.33 -3.51 1.45
N GLY A 161 -16.23 -4.49 1.42
CA GLY A 161 -17.62 -4.29 1.00
C GLY A 161 -18.43 -3.51 2.02
N GLY A 162 -19.45 -2.79 1.58
CA GLY A 162 -20.42 -2.11 2.44
C GLY A 162 -21.46 -3.07 3.00
N ALA A 163 -22.01 -2.75 4.17
CA ALA A 163 -23.10 -3.53 4.75
C ALA A 163 -24.47 -3.20 4.15
N GLY A 164 -25.40 -4.15 4.22
CA GLY A 164 -26.82 -3.94 4.00
C GLY A 164 -27.62 -4.38 5.22
N GLY A 165 -28.74 -3.71 5.53
CA GLY A 165 -29.67 -4.26 6.51
C GLY A 165 -30.92 -3.44 6.80
N SER A 166 -31.87 -4.05 7.51
CA SER A 166 -33.09 -3.37 7.99
C SER A 166 -33.13 -3.24 9.50
N THR A 167 -33.81 -2.21 10.00
CA THR A 167 -34.35 -2.28 11.37
C THR A 167 -35.59 -3.16 11.39
N GLY A 168 -35.72 -3.94 12.47
CA GLY A 168 -36.85 -4.80 12.76
C GLY A 168 -36.39 -5.76 13.85
N THR A 169 -37.20 -6.00 14.87
CA THR A 169 -36.90 -6.98 15.91
C THR A 169 -37.66 -8.27 15.60
N PRO A 170 -36.98 -9.41 15.38
CA PRO A 170 -35.53 -9.58 15.36
C PRO A 170 -34.91 -9.07 14.05
N ALA A 171 -33.64 -8.62 14.13
CA ALA A 171 -32.85 -8.15 12.99
C ALA A 171 -32.53 -9.34 12.07
N THR A 172 -33.51 -9.75 11.29
CA THR A 172 -33.47 -10.96 10.46
C THR A 172 -32.80 -10.71 9.10
N TRP A 173 -32.60 -9.44 8.74
CA TRP A 173 -32.09 -9.02 7.43
C TRP A 173 -30.88 -8.09 7.58
N VAL A 174 -29.76 -8.64 8.05
CA VAL A 174 -28.49 -7.90 8.23
C VAL A 174 -27.36 -8.68 7.57
N GLY A 175 -26.69 -8.06 6.60
CA GLY A 175 -25.52 -8.60 5.92
C GLY A 175 -24.34 -7.64 6.05
N SER A 176 -23.32 -8.07 6.80
CA SER A 176 -22.03 -7.38 6.82
C SER A 176 -21.35 -7.43 5.47
N GLY A 177 -20.52 -6.44 5.17
CA GLY A 177 -19.70 -6.45 3.97
C GLY A 177 -18.53 -7.44 4.08
N GLY A 178 -18.07 -7.94 2.94
CA GLY A 178 -16.91 -8.83 2.86
C GLY A 178 -15.60 -8.04 3.00
N ASN A 179 -14.62 -8.59 3.71
CA ASN A 179 -13.30 -7.99 3.83
C ASN A 179 -12.56 -7.95 2.48
N GLY A 180 -11.77 -6.91 2.26
CA GLY A 180 -10.90 -6.77 1.09
C GLY A 180 -9.54 -7.47 1.28
N GLY A 181 -8.79 -7.62 0.19
CA GLY A 181 -7.45 -8.21 0.19
C GLY A 181 -7.43 -9.68 -0.20
N GLY A 182 -6.24 -10.29 -0.17
CA GLY A 182 -6.05 -11.65 -0.66
C GLY A 182 -6.09 -11.75 -2.20
N THR A 183 -5.87 -12.95 -2.72
CA THR A 183 -6.07 -13.25 -4.15
C THR A 183 -7.54 -13.15 -4.56
N SER A 184 -8.43 -13.36 -3.60
CA SER A 184 -9.85 -13.08 -3.67
C SER A 184 -10.28 -12.29 -2.45
N GLY A 185 -11.05 -11.23 -2.64
CA GLY A 185 -11.79 -10.60 -1.56
C GLY A 185 -12.83 -11.58 -0.98
N GLN A 186 -13.35 -11.25 0.20
CA GLN A 186 -14.38 -12.06 0.84
C GLN A 186 -15.75 -11.73 0.25
N ASP A 187 -16.62 -12.74 0.16
CA ASP A 187 -18.04 -12.51 -0.08
C ASP A 187 -18.66 -11.67 1.04
N GLY A 188 -19.66 -10.87 0.70
CA GLY A 188 -20.54 -10.25 1.70
C GLY A 188 -21.29 -11.33 2.50
N VAL A 189 -21.80 -10.96 3.67
CA VAL A 189 -22.60 -11.88 4.49
C VAL A 189 -24.04 -11.91 3.98
N LEU A 190 -24.62 -13.10 3.96
CA LEU A 190 -26.04 -13.30 3.66
C LEU A 190 -26.92 -12.75 4.77
N ALA A 191 -28.04 -12.17 4.39
CA ALA A 191 -29.07 -11.73 5.32
C ALA A 191 -30.22 -12.77 5.35
N GLY A 192 -30.61 -13.23 6.54
CA GLY A 192 -31.69 -14.20 6.75
C GLY A 192 -31.43 -15.60 6.18
N SER A 193 -32.49 -16.38 5.93
CA SER A 193 -32.42 -17.75 5.39
C SER A 193 -32.18 -17.82 3.87
N GLN A 194 -31.75 -16.73 3.25
CA GLN A 194 -31.69 -16.62 1.79
C GLN A 194 -30.24 -16.66 1.31
N ASN A 195 -30.00 -17.46 0.26
CA ASN A 195 -28.68 -17.99 -0.07
C ASN A 195 -27.89 -17.20 -1.12
N THR A 196 -28.46 -16.14 -1.73
CA THR A 196 -27.83 -15.48 -2.90
C THR A 196 -27.78 -13.95 -2.88
N HIS A 197 -28.21 -13.29 -1.81
CA HIS A 197 -28.30 -11.82 -1.79
C HIS A 197 -26.96 -11.11 -1.58
N ASN A 198 -25.92 -11.82 -1.18
CA ASN A 198 -24.60 -11.22 -0.99
C ASN A 198 -23.88 -10.98 -2.31
N GLY A 199 -23.18 -9.86 -2.37
CA GLY A 199 -22.15 -9.66 -3.39
C GLY A 199 -20.97 -10.58 -3.15
N LYS A 200 -20.36 -11.08 -4.23
CA LYS A 200 -19.19 -11.95 -4.17
C LYS A 200 -17.90 -11.16 -4.13
N GLY A 201 -16.85 -11.75 -3.56
CA GLY A 201 -15.51 -11.16 -3.59
C GLY A 201 -14.96 -11.04 -5.01
N GLY A 202 -14.20 -9.97 -5.29
CA GLY A 202 -13.42 -9.87 -6.52
C GLY A 202 -12.23 -10.83 -6.50
N THR A 203 -11.80 -11.32 -7.67
CA THR A 203 -10.68 -12.29 -7.80
C THR A 203 -9.46 -11.66 -8.48
N GLN A 204 -8.44 -12.46 -8.83
CA GLN A 204 -7.31 -11.98 -9.63
C GLN A 204 -7.64 -11.71 -11.10
N SER A 205 -8.77 -12.23 -11.60
CA SER A 205 -9.10 -12.20 -13.04
C SER A 205 -10.49 -11.67 -13.35
N THR A 206 -11.40 -11.63 -12.37
CA THR A 206 -12.78 -11.19 -12.57
C THR A 206 -13.30 -10.41 -11.37
N GLY A 207 -14.20 -9.47 -11.62
CA GLY A 207 -14.98 -8.85 -10.56
C GLY A 207 -15.92 -9.83 -9.88
N GLY A 208 -16.28 -9.54 -8.64
CA GLY A 208 -17.23 -10.34 -7.89
C GLY A 208 -18.63 -10.24 -8.49
N ALA A 209 -19.33 -11.36 -8.59
CA ALA A 209 -20.73 -11.35 -9.00
C ALA A 209 -21.60 -10.53 -8.03
N GLY A 210 -22.55 -9.77 -8.56
CA GLY A 210 -23.53 -9.06 -7.74
C GLY A 210 -24.55 -10.01 -7.11
N GLY A 211 -25.20 -9.56 -6.03
CA GLY A 211 -26.24 -10.31 -5.36
C GLY A 211 -27.45 -10.57 -6.27
N VAL A 212 -28.07 -11.73 -6.06
CA VAL A 212 -29.23 -12.22 -6.81
C VAL A 212 -30.45 -12.22 -5.92
N TYR A 213 -31.53 -11.58 -6.37
CA TYR A 213 -32.86 -11.64 -5.75
C TYR A 213 -33.81 -12.44 -6.63
N ALA A 214 -34.40 -13.49 -6.08
CA ALA A 214 -35.14 -14.52 -6.80
C ALA A 214 -34.31 -15.15 -7.94
N THR A 215 -34.50 -14.71 -9.19
CA THR A 215 -33.77 -15.18 -10.38
C THR A 215 -33.05 -14.06 -11.13
N THR A 216 -33.03 -12.85 -10.57
CA THR A 216 -32.51 -11.66 -11.25
C THR A 216 -31.30 -11.12 -10.49
N ASN A 217 -30.20 -10.93 -11.21
CA ASN A 217 -29.04 -10.21 -10.69
C ASN A 217 -29.43 -8.74 -10.58
N ILE A 218 -29.57 -8.27 -9.35
CA ILE A 218 -29.95 -6.89 -9.08
C ILE A 218 -28.82 -6.10 -8.44
N GLY A 219 -27.91 -6.77 -7.72
CA GLY A 219 -26.61 -6.20 -7.40
C GLY A 219 -25.75 -6.14 -8.66
N VAL A 220 -25.01 -5.06 -8.83
CA VAL A 220 -24.08 -4.92 -9.95
C VAL A 220 -22.83 -5.75 -9.66
N ALA A 221 -22.30 -6.45 -10.66
CA ALA A 221 -21.03 -7.14 -10.53
C ALA A 221 -19.89 -6.12 -10.42
N GLY A 222 -18.87 -6.45 -9.63
CA GLY A 222 -17.62 -5.71 -9.66
C GLY A 222 -16.95 -5.84 -11.04
N SER A 223 -15.98 -4.97 -11.29
CA SER A 223 -15.15 -5.01 -12.49
C SER A 223 -13.70 -4.68 -12.12
N PHE A 224 -12.85 -4.52 -13.13
CA PHE A 224 -11.45 -4.19 -12.89
C PHE A 224 -11.34 -2.81 -12.22
N GLY A 225 -10.75 -2.75 -11.03
CA GLY A 225 -10.61 -1.51 -10.26
C GLY A 225 -11.86 -1.07 -9.48
N LEU A 226 -13.05 -1.53 -9.85
CA LEU A 226 -14.32 -0.97 -9.38
C LEU A 226 -15.20 -2.02 -8.71
N GLY A 227 -15.69 -1.70 -7.51
CA GLY A 227 -16.75 -2.44 -6.83
C GLY A 227 -18.11 -2.18 -7.46
N GLY A 228 -19.00 -3.18 -7.39
CA GLY A 228 -20.35 -3.08 -7.92
C GLY A 228 -21.29 -2.34 -6.97
N ASP A 229 -22.20 -1.54 -7.53
CA ASP A 229 -23.27 -0.92 -6.76
C ASP A 229 -24.26 -1.96 -6.22
N GLY A 230 -24.74 -1.75 -4.99
CA GLY A 230 -25.86 -2.51 -4.46
C GLY A 230 -27.14 -2.22 -5.25
N GLY A 231 -28.11 -3.14 -5.21
CA GLY A 231 -29.35 -2.96 -5.97
C GLY A 231 -30.59 -3.61 -5.39
N GLY A 232 -31.76 -3.16 -5.86
CA GLY A 232 -33.05 -3.48 -5.29
C GLY A 232 -34.24 -3.11 -6.17
N THR A 233 -35.41 -3.67 -5.82
CA THR A 233 -36.72 -3.31 -6.40
C THR A 233 -37.48 -2.37 -5.47
N SER A 234 -38.41 -1.56 -6.00
CA SER A 234 -39.16 -0.58 -5.19
C SER A 234 -39.82 -1.22 -3.96
N ASN A 235 -39.81 -0.48 -2.83
CA ASN A 235 -40.37 -0.85 -1.52
C ASN A 235 -39.67 -1.97 -0.71
N VAL A 236 -38.42 -2.32 -1.03
CA VAL A 236 -37.69 -3.37 -0.29
C VAL A 236 -36.43 -2.82 0.41
N PHE A 237 -35.91 -3.61 1.34
CA PHE A 237 -34.72 -3.39 2.18
C PHE A 237 -33.43 -3.10 1.39
N PRO A 238 -32.48 -2.36 1.96
CA PRO A 238 -31.31 -1.83 1.28
C PRO A 238 -30.25 -2.90 1.01
N ALA A 239 -29.19 -2.51 0.29
CA ALA A 239 -28.07 -3.38 -0.07
C ALA A 239 -26.73 -2.63 0.04
N GLY A 240 -25.67 -3.37 0.38
CA GLY A 240 -24.31 -2.82 0.46
C GLY A 240 -23.61 -2.74 -0.90
N GLY A 241 -22.74 -1.74 -1.08
CA GLY A 241 -21.87 -1.65 -2.27
C GLY A 241 -20.64 -2.56 -2.16
N GLY A 242 -20.13 -3.06 -3.28
CA GLY A 242 -18.90 -3.86 -3.33
C GLY A 242 -17.63 -3.00 -3.12
N GLY A 243 -16.58 -3.57 -2.55
CA GLY A 243 -15.30 -2.91 -2.35
C GLY A 243 -14.47 -2.81 -3.65
N GLY A 244 -13.72 -1.72 -3.82
CA GLY A 244 -12.75 -1.57 -4.91
C GLY A 244 -11.51 -2.45 -4.72
N GLY A 245 -10.67 -2.61 -5.74
CA GLY A 245 -9.48 -3.46 -5.63
C GLY A 245 -8.81 -3.71 -6.97
N TRP A 246 -8.03 -4.79 -7.08
CA TRP A 246 -7.50 -5.24 -8.37
C TRP A 246 -8.68 -5.57 -9.30
N TYR A 247 -9.53 -6.50 -8.87
CA TYR A 247 -10.92 -6.56 -9.28
C TYR A 247 -11.81 -6.29 -8.05
N GLY A 248 -12.81 -5.44 -8.23
CA GLY A 248 -13.74 -5.11 -7.16
C GLY A 248 -14.73 -6.24 -6.86
N GLY A 249 -15.27 -6.22 -5.65
CA GLY A 249 -16.35 -7.11 -5.24
C GLY A 249 -17.69 -6.70 -5.84
N GLY A 250 -18.64 -7.62 -5.88
CA GLY A 250 -20.00 -7.36 -6.32
C GLY A 250 -20.81 -6.59 -5.27
N GLY A 251 -21.78 -5.81 -5.72
CA GLY A 251 -22.76 -5.19 -4.85
C GLY A 251 -23.76 -6.22 -4.33
N GLY A 252 -24.26 -6.01 -3.11
CA GLY A 252 -25.33 -6.82 -2.55
C GLY A 252 -26.66 -6.58 -3.27
N ALA A 253 -27.59 -7.51 -3.05
CA ALA A 253 -28.98 -7.37 -3.43
C ALA A 253 -29.83 -6.94 -2.23
N THR A 254 -31.05 -6.51 -2.54
CA THR A 254 -32.09 -6.19 -1.56
C THR A 254 -32.28 -7.29 -0.51
N GLN A 255 -32.97 -6.95 0.60
CA GLN A 255 -33.07 -7.79 1.81
C GLN A 255 -31.79 -7.85 2.65
N GLY A 256 -30.96 -6.80 2.58
CA GLY A 256 -29.81 -6.64 3.47
C GLY A 256 -28.55 -7.35 3.00
N GLY A 257 -28.44 -7.70 1.72
CA GLY A 257 -27.23 -8.30 1.17
C GLY A 257 -26.02 -7.37 1.35
N GLY A 258 -24.97 -7.87 2.00
CA GLY A 258 -23.68 -7.18 2.07
C GLY A 258 -22.94 -7.24 0.73
N GLY A 259 -22.17 -6.20 0.41
CA GLY A 259 -21.27 -6.20 -0.74
C GLY A 259 -20.04 -7.07 -0.49
N GLY A 260 -19.46 -7.63 -1.56
CA GLY A 260 -18.19 -8.35 -1.49
C GLY A 260 -16.98 -7.41 -1.44
N GLY A 261 -15.88 -7.86 -0.85
CA GLY A 261 -14.61 -7.13 -0.84
C GLY A 261 -13.85 -7.25 -2.17
N GLY A 262 -12.99 -6.27 -2.46
CA GLY A 262 -12.10 -6.32 -3.62
C GLY A 262 -10.85 -7.15 -3.37
N SER A 263 -10.28 -7.71 -4.44
CA SER A 263 -9.00 -8.43 -4.39
C SER A 263 -7.80 -7.47 -4.31
N ALA A 264 -6.68 -8.00 -3.82
CA ALA A 264 -5.39 -7.33 -3.89
C ALA A 264 -4.62 -7.69 -5.17
N TYR A 265 -3.47 -7.05 -5.38
CA TYR A 265 -2.53 -7.39 -6.44
C TYR A 265 -1.11 -7.07 -6.00
N ILE A 266 -0.18 -7.98 -6.28
CA ILE A 266 1.24 -7.88 -5.87
C ILE A 266 2.19 -8.20 -7.03
N GLY A 267 1.70 -8.19 -8.28
CA GLY A 267 2.50 -8.60 -9.44
C GLY A 267 3.60 -7.61 -9.84
N GLY A 268 3.54 -6.36 -9.36
CA GLY A 268 4.57 -5.35 -9.63
C GLY A 268 5.65 -5.26 -8.54
N VAL A 269 5.65 -6.15 -7.55
CA VAL A 269 6.61 -6.17 -6.44
C VAL A 269 7.25 -7.55 -6.28
N THR A 270 8.43 -7.57 -5.68
CA THR A 270 9.08 -8.80 -5.19
C THR A 270 8.74 -9.01 -3.70
N SER A 271 8.85 -10.26 -3.22
CA SER A 271 8.52 -10.61 -1.83
C SER A 271 7.11 -10.13 -1.40
N GLY A 272 6.18 -10.12 -2.37
CA GLY A 272 4.84 -9.60 -2.18
C GLY A 272 4.02 -10.48 -1.26
N THR A 273 3.21 -9.88 -0.40
CA THR A 273 2.21 -10.58 0.41
C THR A 273 0.96 -9.73 0.48
N THR A 274 -0.20 -10.36 0.36
CA THR A 274 -1.49 -9.73 0.65
C THR A 274 -2.22 -10.55 1.70
N ILE A 275 -2.83 -9.86 2.67
CA ILE A 275 -3.46 -10.47 3.84
C ILE A 275 -4.80 -9.79 4.07
N MET A 276 -5.85 -10.59 4.19
CA MET A 276 -7.19 -10.15 4.52
C MET A 276 -7.34 -9.99 6.04
N TYR A 277 -8.23 -9.10 6.48
CA TYR A 277 -8.57 -9.00 7.89
C TYR A 277 -9.07 -10.34 8.46
N GLY A 278 -8.58 -10.72 9.64
CA GLY A 278 -8.89 -11.99 10.30
C GLY A 278 -7.93 -13.14 9.96
N GLU A 279 -7.13 -13.01 8.90
CA GLU A 279 -6.11 -14.00 8.56
C GLU A 279 -4.82 -13.82 9.38
N PRO A 280 -4.08 -14.92 9.67
CA PRO A 280 -2.81 -14.84 10.37
C PRO A 280 -1.81 -13.89 9.70
N GLY A 281 -1.23 -12.99 10.49
CA GLY A 281 -0.24 -12.03 10.01
C GLY A 281 -0.82 -10.74 9.43
N PHE A 282 -2.14 -10.54 9.47
CA PHE A 282 -2.75 -9.26 9.12
C PHE A 282 -2.16 -8.13 9.97
N VAL A 283 -1.75 -7.05 9.31
CA VAL A 283 -1.24 -5.85 9.98
C VAL A 283 -2.37 -4.82 10.05
N PRO A 284 -2.81 -4.40 11.25
CA PRO A 284 -3.84 -3.38 11.39
C PRO A 284 -3.49 -2.08 10.68
N ASN A 285 -4.49 -1.44 10.08
CA ASN A 285 -4.34 -0.14 9.45
C ASN A 285 -3.94 0.91 10.51
N PRO A 286 -2.84 1.68 10.30
CA PRO A 286 -2.48 2.79 11.17
C PRO A 286 -3.58 3.88 11.24
N ASP A 287 -4.37 4.03 10.17
CA ASP A 287 -5.54 4.89 10.17
C ASP A 287 -6.74 4.17 10.81
N VAL A 288 -7.22 4.72 11.92
CA VAL A 288 -8.34 4.17 12.71
C VAL A 288 -9.71 4.70 12.27
N THR A 289 -9.76 5.64 11.32
CA THR A 289 -11.01 6.16 10.76
C THR A 289 -11.62 5.22 9.73
N GLY A 290 -10.78 4.34 9.16
CA GLY A 290 -11.11 3.32 8.18
C GLY A 290 -10.82 3.74 6.75
N ASP A 291 -10.20 4.90 6.54
CA ASP A 291 -9.58 5.24 5.27
C ASP A 291 -8.34 4.37 5.03
N GLY A 292 -7.98 4.16 3.77
CA GLY A 292 -6.75 3.46 3.40
C GLY A 292 -5.50 4.23 3.85
N TYR A 293 -4.35 3.56 3.74
CA TYR A 293 -3.07 4.14 4.13
C TYR A 293 -1.94 3.56 3.28
N VAL A 294 -0.85 4.30 3.11
CA VAL A 294 0.37 3.81 2.45
C VAL A 294 1.61 4.22 3.22
N ILE A 295 2.53 3.26 3.42
CA ILE A 295 3.90 3.50 3.90
C ILE A 295 4.87 3.05 2.82
N ILE A 296 5.81 3.92 2.47
CA ILE A 296 6.91 3.60 1.55
C ILE A 296 8.23 3.85 2.28
N THR A 297 9.01 2.79 2.44
CA THR A 297 10.29 2.83 3.17
C THR A 297 11.41 2.42 2.24
N GLN A 298 12.37 3.31 2.00
CA GLN A 298 13.57 3.00 1.21
C GLN A 298 14.39 1.93 1.92
N LEU A 299 14.62 0.77 1.33
CA LEU A 299 15.49 -0.24 1.94
C LEU A 299 16.96 0.13 1.72
N ALA A 300 17.81 -0.29 2.67
CA ALA A 300 19.25 -0.12 2.51
C ALA A 300 19.70 -0.79 1.21
N ILE A 301 20.44 -0.06 0.38
CA ILE A 301 21.15 -0.65 -0.75
C ILE A 301 22.36 -1.35 -0.15
N PRO A 302 22.46 -2.69 -0.14
CA PRO A 302 23.68 -3.35 0.29
C PRO A 302 24.80 -2.87 -0.64
N CYS A 303 25.85 -2.30 -0.06
CA CYS A 303 26.99 -1.81 -0.80
C CYS A 303 27.77 -3.02 -1.34
N THR A 304 27.38 -3.54 -2.50
CA THR A 304 28.14 -4.59 -3.20
C THR A 304 29.24 -3.94 -4.01
N ALA A 305 30.24 -3.38 -3.31
CA ALA A 305 31.50 -3.08 -3.96
C ALA A 305 32.19 -4.43 -4.25
N SER A 306 32.11 -4.92 -5.49
CA SER A 306 33.05 -5.94 -5.96
C SER A 306 34.43 -5.29 -5.98
N ILE A 307 35.32 -5.77 -5.10
CA ILE A 307 36.73 -5.39 -5.15
C ILE A 307 37.31 -6.06 -6.41
N GLU A 308 37.35 -5.34 -7.53
CA GLU A 308 38.29 -5.69 -8.58
C GLU A 308 39.68 -5.34 -8.03
N THR A 309 40.45 -6.37 -7.66
CA THR A 309 41.85 -6.18 -7.28
C THR A 309 42.60 -5.59 -8.48
N PRO A 310 43.13 -4.35 -8.40
CA PRO A 310 43.95 -3.84 -9.49
C PRO A 310 45.25 -4.64 -9.57
N THR A 311 45.55 -5.20 -10.74
CA THR A 311 46.82 -5.88 -11.00
C THR A 311 47.91 -4.81 -11.13
N ILE A 312 48.79 -4.68 -10.13
CA ILE A 312 49.96 -3.79 -10.22
C ILE A 312 51.03 -4.49 -11.08
N THR A 313 51.18 -4.09 -12.34
CA THR A 313 52.30 -4.53 -13.20
C THR A 313 53.47 -3.55 -13.05
N GLY A 314 54.26 -3.67 -11.99
CA GLY A 314 55.51 -2.93 -11.82
C GLY A 314 56.08 -2.98 -10.40
N SER A 315 57.40 -3.05 -10.28
CA SER A 315 58.10 -2.96 -9.00
C SER A 315 58.06 -1.51 -8.49
N VAL A 316 57.38 -1.27 -7.38
CA VAL A 316 57.36 0.04 -6.70
C VAL A 316 58.40 0.01 -5.56
N PRO A 317 59.31 0.99 -5.44
CA PRO A 317 60.24 1.06 -4.31
C PRO A 317 59.48 1.21 -2.98
N GLU A 318 60.00 0.60 -1.91
CA GLU A 318 59.44 0.75 -0.56
C GLU A 318 59.26 2.23 -0.21
N ASN A 319 58.08 2.58 0.32
CA ASN A 319 57.69 3.90 0.83
C ASN A 319 57.53 5.05 -0.19
N SER A 320 57.07 4.78 -1.42
CA SER A 320 56.70 5.84 -2.38
C SER A 320 55.19 5.91 -2.65
N ILE A 321 54.58 7.09 -2.46
CA ILE A 321 53.22 7.43 -2.92
C ILE A 321 53.35 8.37 -4.13
N CYS A 322 52.79 7.96 -5.26
CA CYS A 322 52.67 8.78 -6.47
C CYS A 322 51.21 9.22 -6.63
N LEU A 323 50.96 10.55 -6.61
CA LEU A 323 49.64 11.12 -6.86
C LEU A 323 49.56 11.61 -8.32
N HIS A 324 48.58 11.12 -9.08
CA HIS A 324 48.13 11.74 -10.33
C HIS A 324 46.72 12.30 -10.12
N ALA A 325 46.50 13.54 -10.55
CA ALA A 325 45.19 14.19 -10.41
C ALA A 325 44.20 13.54 -11.40
N GLY A 326 43.17 12.87 -10.87
CA GLY A 326 42.00 12.45 -11.65
C GLY A 326 41.54 10.99 -11.52
N GLU A 327 42.15 10.15 -10.67
CA GLU A 327 41.74 8.74 -10.53
C GLU A 327 41.46 8.34 -9.07
N ILE A 328 40.61 7.32 -8.91
CA ILE A 328 40.14 6.73 -7.64
C ILE A 328 41.36 6.31 -6.79
N GLU A 329 41.50 6.88 -5.60
CA GLU A 329 42.64 6.59 -4.73
C GLU A 329 42.38 5.41 -3.78
N ASN A 330 43.21 4.37 -3.88
CA ASN A 330 43.33 3.33 -2.87
C ASN A 330 44.29 3.78 -1.76
N PHE A 331 43.78 3.94 -0.53
CA PHE A 331 44.63 4.05 0.65
C PHE A 331 44.87 2.66 1.25
N GLY A 332 46.11 2.17 1.13
CA GLY A 332 46.57 0.97 1.83
C GLY A 332 47.55 1.33 2.93
N ILE A 333 47.26 0.93 4.18
CA ILE A 333 48.26 0.87 5.25
C ILE A 333 48.78 -0.57 5.31
N VAL A 334 50.09 -0.75 5.16
CA VAL A 334 50.74 -2.06 5.24
C VAL A 334 51.14 -2.33 6.70
N TYR A 335 50.65 -3.44 7.27
CA TYR A 335 51.27 -4.09 8.43
C TYR A 335 51.73 -5.50 8.03
N PRO A 336 52.85 -6.00 8.57
CA PRO A 336 53.30 -7.35 8.28
C PRO A 336 52.31 -8.36 8.88
N GLY A 337 51.67 -9.18 8.05
CA GLY A 337 50.92 -10.36 8.49
C GLY A 337 49.39 -10.27 8.58
N VAL A 338 48.74 -9.23 8.03
CA VAL A 338 47.27 -9.13 7.99
C VAL A 338 46.77 -8.86 6.57
N ALA A 339 45.68 -9.52 6.16
CA ALA A 339 45.03 -9.30 4.87
C ALA A 339 44.42 -7.89 4.75
N TYR A 340 44.44 -7.34 3.54
CA TYR A 340 43.98 -6.00 3.16
C TYR A 340 42.59 -5.64 3.71
N ILE A 341 42.44 -4.42 4.24
CA ILE A 341 41.15 -3.74 4.39
C ILE A 341 41.23 -2.44 3.60
N GLY A 342 40.70 -2.43 2.38
CA GLY A 342 40.51 -1.22 1.59
C GLY A 342 39.08 -0.70 1.78
N VAL A 343 38.92 0.61 1.98
CA VAL A 343 37.61 1.28 2.03
C VAL A 343 37.57 2.30 0.90
N ASN A 344 36.60 2.19 0.00
CA ASN A 344 36.40 3.15 -1.09
C ASN A 344 35.56 4.35 -0.60
N TYR A 345 35.98 5.57 -0.93
CA TYR A 345 35.17 6.78 -0.75
C TYR A 345 34.93 7.45 -2.10
N ASN A 346 33.66 7.75 -2.43
CA ASN A 346 33.30 8.65 -3.52
C ASN A 346 33.12 10.06 -2.95
N TRP A 347 33.97 11.00 -3.38
CA TRP A 347 33.77 12.42 -3.09
C TRP A 347 32.87 13.03 -4.17
N LEU A 348 31.66 13.46 -3.80
CA LEU A 348 30.86 14.35 -4.66
C LEU A 348 31.43 15.76 -4.53
N ALA A 349 31.89 16.33 -5.63
CA ALA A 349 32.36 17.70 -5.68
C ALA A 349 31.19 18.67 -5.38
N SER A 350 31.22 19.37 -4.25
CA SER A 350 30.35 20.52 -4.02
C SER A 350 31.00 21.76 -4.62
N SER A 351 30.45 22.31 -5.70
CA SER A 351 30.79 23.66 -6.16
C SER A 351 29.99 24.68 -5.35
N SER A 352 30.66 25.55 -4.59
CA SER A 352 30.06 26.83 -4.20
C SER A 352 30.46 27.91 -5.22
N PRO A 353 29.53 28.78 -5.66
CA PRO A 353 29.90 29.98 -6.39
C PRO A 353 30.57 30.98 -5.43
N ASN A 354 31.48 31.78 -5.99
CA ASN A 354 32.22 32.85 -5.30
C ASN A 354 31.32 33.84 -4.56
#